data_AF-A0A969Q245-F1
#
_entry.id   AF-A0A969Q245-F1
#
_cell.length_a   1.000
_cell.length_b   1.000
_cell.length_c   1.000
_cell.angle_alpha   90.00
_cell.angle_beta   90.00
_cell.angle_gamma   90.00
#
_symmetry.space_group_name_H-M   'P 1'
#
loop_
_entity.id
_entity.type
_entity.pdbx_description
1 polymer ?
#
loop_
_entity_poly.entity_id
_entity_poly.type
_entity_poly.pdbx_seq_one_letter_code
_entity_poly.pdbx_strand_id
1 'polypeptide(L)'
;MSSPSGSTPYEARAFLDAHPAIEAFDIVLTDANGIGRGKIIRRHELMALYEHGRHLPVSIMGLDITGEDVHKTGLIWDAGDGDMRAWPIPGTLAPLHGTNPPRGQLLMSLYHLDGAEMTSDPRHALRRQVEALAADGLYPAGAFELEFFLLANERDAQGRVQPAAAVLDGRRSGKTEVYSV
;
A
#
# COMPACT_ATOMS: atom_id res chain seq x y z
N MET A 1 -7.00 -22.53 -9.33
CA MET A 1 -7.73 -21.92 -8.20
C MET A 1 -7.89 -20.45 -8.54
N SER A 2 -9.10 -19.89 -8.47
CA SER A 2 -9.31 -18.46 -8.73
C SER A 2 -8.75 -17.61 -7.60
N SER A 3 -8.31 -16.39 -7.91
CA SER A 3 -7.89 -15.43 -6.89
C SER A 3 -9.05 -15.12 -5.92
N PRO A 4 -8.89 -15.29 -4.60
CA PRO A 4 -9.92 -14.94 -3.61
C PRO A 4 -10.18 -13.43 -3.53
N SER A 5 -9.25 -12.59 -4.03
CA SER A 5 -9.47 -11.14 -4.13
C SER A 5 -10.35 -10.72 -5.32
N GLY A 6 -10.65 -11.65 -6.23
CA GLY A 6 -11.32 -11.36 -7.50
C GLY A 6 -10.41 -10.83 -8.60
N SER A 7 -9.08 -10.75 -8.38
CA SER A 7 -8.14 -10.30 -9.42
C SER A 7 -8.08 -11.29 -10.57
N THR A 8 -7.94 -10.78 -11.80
CA THR A 8 -7.93 -11.60 -13.01
C THR A 8 -6.66 -11.37 -13.82
N PRO A 9 -6.09 -12.41 -14.46
CA PRO A 9 -4.94 -12.25 -15.36
C PRO A 9 -5.17 -11.28 -16.53
N TYR A 10 -6.44 -10.96 -16.84
CA TYR A 10 -6.80 -9.98 -17.85
C TYR A 10 -6.28 -8.58 -17.51
N GLU A 11 -6.39 -8.14 -16.25
CA GLU A 11 -5.87 -6.84 -15.80
C GLU A 11 -4.36 -6.73 -16.04
N ALA A 12 -3.61 -7.75 -15.63
CA ALA A 12 -2.17 -7.82 -15.85
C ALA A 12 -1.81 -7.79 -17.34
N ARG A 13 -2.52 -8.56 -18.17
CA ARG A 13 -2.30 -8.59 -19.63
C ARG A 13 -2.52 -7.22 -20.25
N ALA A 14 -3.70 -6.64 -20.02
CA ALA A 14 -4.06 -5.33 -20.55
C ALA A 14 -3.06 -4.25 -20.12
N PHE A 15 -2.62 -4.29 -18.86
CA PHE A 15 -1.62 -3.37 -18.34
C PHE A 15 -0.26 -3.52 -19.05
N LEU A 16 0.24 -4.76 -19.19
CA LEU A 16 1.52 -5.03 -19.82
C LEU A 16 1.52 -4.59 -21.30
N ASP A 17 0.40 -4.79 -22.00
CA ASP A 17 0.22 -4.39 -23.40
C ASP A 17 0.20 -2.86 -23.54
N ALA A 18 -0.46 -2.15 -22.62
CA ALA A 18 -0.51 -0.69 -22.61
C ALA A 18 0.81 -0.03 -22.15
N HIS A 19 1.62 -0.73 -21.35
CA HIS A 19 2.85 -0.20 -20.76
C HIS A 19 4.07 -1.10 -21.07
N PRO A 20 4.52 -1.16 -22.33
CA PRO A 20 5.60 -2.05 -22.75
C PRO A 20 6.96 -1.71 -22.10
N ALA A 21 7.16 -0.46 -21.69
CA ALA A 21 8.41 0.03 -21.09
C ALA A 21 8.58 -0.31 -19.60
N ILE A 22 7.53 -0.77 -18.90
CA ILE A 22 7.63 -1.09 -17.47
C ILE A 22 8.45 -2.36 -17.24
N GLU A 23 9.48 -2.30 -16.39
CA GLU A 23 10.42 -3.40 -16.16
C GLU A 23 10.22 -4.13 -14.83
N ALA A 24 9.52 -3.51 -13.88
CA ALA A 24 9.30 -4.05 -12.54
C ALA A 24 8.02 -3.50 -11.91
N PHE A 25 7.58 -4.15 -10.83
CA PHE A 25 6.36 -3.81 -10.10
C PHE A 25 6.60 -3.78 -8.60
N ASP A 26 6.18 -2.69 -7.96
CA ASP A 26 6.15 -2.59 -6.50
C ASP A 26 4.83 -3.24 -6.05
N ILE A 27 4.89 -4.41 -5.38
CA ILE A 27 3.72 -5.04 -4.76
C ILE A 27 3.61 -4.58 -3.32
N VAL A 28 2.44 -4.06 -2.93
CA VAL A 28 2.29 -3.35 -1.64
C VAL A 28 1.11 -3.91 -0.84
N LEU A 29 1.39 -4.33 0.40
CA LEU A 29 0.43 -4.58 1.48
C LEU A 29 0.42 -3.36 2.40
N THR A 30 -0.71 -3.09 3.07
CA THR A 30 -0.79 -2.05 4.10
C THR A 30 -0.91 -2.71 5.46
N ASP A 31 0.05 -2.49 6.35
CA ASP A 31 0.01 -3.04 7.71
C ASP A 31 -0.95 -2.24 8.63
N ALA A 32 -1.11 -2.70 9.88
CA ALA A 32 -2.00 -2.07 10.85
C ALA A 32 -1.59 -0.64 11.26
N ASN A 33 -0.34 -0.22 10.98
CA ASN A 33 0.13 1.13 11.21
C ASN A 33 -0.10 2.04 9.98
N GLY A 34 -0.72 1.52 8.92
CA GLY A 34 -0.89 2.23 7.66
C GLY A 34 0.39 2.28 6.81
N ILE A 35 1.41 1.50 7.15
CA ILE A 35 2.68 1.49 6.42
C ILE A 35 2.58 0.50 5.25
N GLY A 36 2.98 0.96 4.06
CA GLY A 36 3.16 0.11 2.88
C GLY A 36 4.35 -0.84 3.07
N ARG A 37 4.10 -2.14 3.02
CA ARG A 37 5.12 -3.22 3.09
C ARG A 37 5.08 -4.04 1.81
N GLY A 38 6.22 -4.57 1.38
CA GLY A 38 6.24 -5.45 0.22
C GLY A 38 7.60 -5.56 -0.44
N LYS A 39 7.60 -5.79 -1.75
CA LYS A 39 8.82 -6.00 -2.53
C LYS A 39 8.63 -5.56 -3.97
N ILE A 40 9.74 -5.47 -4.68
CA ILE A 40 9.76 -5.26 -6.13
C ILE A 40 9.84 -6.63 -6.81
N ILE A 41 8.96 -6.89 -7.76
CA ILE A 41 9.02 -8.07 -8.66
C ILE A 41 9.38 -7.63 -10.08
N ARG A 42 9.97 -8.54 -10.87
CA ARG A 42 10.31 -8.29 -12.27
C ARG A 42 9.07 -8.39 -13.16
N ARG A 43 9.12 -7.74 -14.33
CA ARG A 43 8.00 -7.70 -15.29
C ARG A 43 7.41 -9.08 -15.59
N HIS A 44 8.26 -10.08 -15.80
CA HIS A 44 7.83 -11.43 -16.17
C HIS A 44 7.13 -12.18 -15.02
N GLU A 45 7.28 -11.74 -13.76
CA GLU A 45 6.62 -12.32 -12.60
C GLU A 45 5.16 -11.86 -12.45
N LEU A 46 4.75 -10.77 -13.13
CA LEU A 46 3.40 -10.20 -12.96
C LEU A 46 2.30 -11.19 -13.34
N MET A 47 2.44 -11.91 -14.45
CA MET A 47 1.42 -12.88 -14.87
C MET A 47 1.27 -14.01 -13.83
N ALA A 48 2.39 -14.58 -13.39
CA ALA A 48 2.39 -15.63 -12.37
C ALA A 48 1.80 -15.14 -11.04
N LEU A 49 2.02 -13.88 -10.67
CA LEU A 49 1.39 -13.25 -9.50
C LEU A 49 -0.14 -13.28 -9.58
N TYR A 50 -0.72 -12.96 -10.74
CA TYR A 50 -2.18 -12.97 -10.94
C TYR A 50 -2.76 -14.38 -11.08
N GLU A 51 -1.96 -15.36 -11.52
CA GLU A 51 -2.40 -16.74 -11.72
C GLU A 51 -2.28 -17.60 -10.44
N HIS A 52 -1.29 -17.31 -9.60
CA HIS A 52 -0.91 -18.19 -8.49
C HIS A 52 -0.78 -17.47 -7.14
N GLY A 53 -0.90 -16.14 -7.12
CA GLY A 53 -0.57 -15.34 -5.95
C GLY A 53 0.92 -15.38 -5.62
N ARG A 54 1.29 -14.80 -4.48
CA ARG A 54 2.67 -14.79 -3.99
C ARG A 54 2.72 -15.19 -2.52
N HIS A 55 3.57 -16.16 -2.20
CA HIS A 55 3.85 -16.46 -0.80
C HIS A 55 4.63 -15.32 -0.14
N LEU A 56 4.15 -14.92 1.04
CA LEU A 56 4.73 -13.91 1.92
C LEU A 56 4.60 -14.38 3.38
N PRO A 57 5.60 -14.10 4.22
CA PRO A 57 5.57 -14.46 5.63
C PRO A 57 4.48 -13.66 6.33
N VAL A 58 3.75 -14.30 7.23
CA VAL A 58 2.65 -13.67 7.98
C VAL A 58 3.15 -12.54 8.89
N SER A 59 4.41 -12.61 9.35
CA SER A 59 5.08 -11.58 10.15
C SER A 59 5.08 -10.19 9.53
N ILE A 60 4.95 -10.07 8.20
CA ILE A 60 4.87 -8.77 7.51
C ILE A 60 3.70 -7.90 8.01
N MET A 61 2.66 -8.51 8.58
CA MET A 61 1.49 -7.84 9.15
C MET A 61 1.60 -7.60 10.67
N GLY A 62 2.71 -7.99 11.30
CA GLY A 62 2.94 -7.95 12.74
C GLY A 62 4.08 -7.04 13.19
N LEU A 63 4.44 -6.06 12.35
CA LEU A 63 5.54 -5.12 12.63
C LEU A 63 5.05 -3.88 13.37
N ASP A 64 5.94 -3.28 14.17
CA ASP A 64 5.72 -1.97 14.77
C ASP A 64 6.01 -0.83 13.77
N ILE A 65 5.85 0.42 14.24
CA ILE A 65 6.07 1.62 13.44
C ILE A 65 7.52 1.73 12.91
N THR A 66 8.49 1.16 13.63
CA THR A 66 9.90 1.15 13.24
C THR A 66 10.26 -0.01 12.31
N GLY A 67 9.35 -0.99 12.18
CA GLY A 67 9.57 -2.19 11.40
C GLY A 67 10.13 -3.36 12.20
N GLU A 68 10.09 -3.30 13.53
CA GLU A 68 10.50 -4.41 14.40
C GLU A 68 9.35 -5.41 14.63
N ASP A 69 9.72 -6.67 14.83
CA ASP A 69 8.81 -7.76 15.14
C ASP A 69 8.10 -7.56 16.49
N VAL A 70 6.77 -7.55 16.49
CA VAL A 70 6.00 -7.46 17.74
C VAL A 70 5.64 -8.86 18.22
N HIS A 71 6.39 -9.40 19.17
CA HIS A 71 6.18 -10.76 19.70
C HIS A 71 4.75 -11.05 20.17
N LYS A 72 4.08 -10.06 20.78
CA LYS A 72 2.70 -10.21 21.30
C LYS A 72 1.63 -10.37 20.22
N THR A 73 1.97 -10.22 18.94
CA THR A 73 1.06 -10.51 17.83
C THR A 73 0.79 -12.01 17.68
N GLY A 74 1.67 -12.87 18.21
CA GLY A 74 1.62 -14.32 18.04
C GLY A 74 1.92 -14.80 16.61
N LEU A 75 2.19 -13.90 15.66
CA LEU A 75 2.38 -14.26 14.24
C LEU A 75 3.72 -14.92 13.96
N ILE A 76 4.70 -14.75 14.86
CA ILE A 76 6.08 -15.17 14.64
C ILE A 76 6.37 -16.45 15.44
N TRP A 77 6.40 -16.35 16.76
CA TRP A 77 6.80 -17.48 17.61
C TRP A 77 5.68 -18.50 17.82
N ASP A 78 4.43 -18.05 17.90
CA ASP A 78 3.30 -18.95 18.18
C ASP A 78 2.77 -19.61 16.91
N ALA A 79 2.71 -18.85 15.80
CA ALA A 79 2.27 -19.35 14.48
C ALA A 79 3.41 -19.86 13.58
N GLY A 80 4.67 -19.70 14.00
CA GLY A 80 5.85 -20.20 13.29
C GLY A 80 6.25 -19.41 12.02
N ASP A 81 5.79 -18.16 11.89
CA ASP A 81 5.97 -17.29 10.72
C ASP A 81 5.71 -17.99 9.38
N GLY A 82 4.61 -18.73 9.31
CA GLY A 82 4.22 -19.45 8.11
C GLY A 82 3.92 -18.52 6.93
N ASP A 83 4.18 -19.03 5.72
CA ASP A 83 3.80 -18.34 4.49
C ASP A 83 2.29 -18.33 4.32
N MET A 84 1.75 -17.13 4.09
CA MET A 84 0.40 -16.90 3.60
C MET A 84 0.45 -16.61 2.10
N ARG A 85 -0.71 -16.48 1.44
CA ARG A 85 -0.78 -16.17 0.01
C ARG A 85 -1.35 -14.79 -0.23
N ALA A 86 -0.53 -13.91 -0.80
CA ALA A 86 -0.94 -12.58 -1.21
C ALA A 86 -1.48 -12.60 -2.65
N TRP A 87 -2.58 -11.88 -2.86
CA TRP A 87 -3.21 -11.73 -4.16
C TRP A 87 -3.40 -10.25 -4.53
N PRO A 88 -3.27 -9.89 -5.83
CA PRO A 88 -3.54 -8.54 -6.30
C PRO A 88 -4.93 -8.04 -5.90
N ILE A 89 -5.07 -6.77 -5.57
CA ILE A 89 -6.38 -6.13 -5.42
C ILE A 89 -6.81 -5.61 -6.79
N PRO A 90 -7.98 -6.03 -7.31
CA PRO A 90 -8.47 -5.58 -8.62
C PRO A 90 -8.51 -4.07 -8.76
N GLY A 91 -8.08 -3.55 -9.92
CA GLY A 91 -8.16 -2.14 -10.27
C GLY A 91 -7.09 -1.26 -9.63
N THR A 92 -6.09 -1.85 -8.97
CA THR A 92 -5.02 -1.11 -8.29
C THR A 92 -3.70 -1.09 -9.06
N LEU A 93 -3.60 -1.84 -10.16
CA LEU A 93 -2.41 -1.89 -10.99
C LEU A 93 -2.26 -0.59 -11.80
N ALA A 94 -1.21 0.18 -11.51
CA ALA A 94 -0.95 1.49 -12.10
C ALA A 94 0.54 1.72 -12.43
N PRO A 95 0.89 2.55 -13.42
CA PRO A 95 2.28 2.96 -13.63
C PRO A 95 2.73 3.92 -12.51
N LEU A 96 3.99 3.81 -12.09
CA LEU A 96 4.61 4.78 -11.20
C LEU A 96 5.27 5.90 -12.00
N HIS A 97 5.10 7.14 -11.54
CA HIS A 97 5.75 8.31 -12.13
C HIS A 97 7.18 8.48 -11.57
N GLY A 98 8.10 8.97 -12.41
CA GLY A 98 9.44 9.37 -11.97
C GLY A 98 10.37 8.22 -11.55
N THR A 99 10.04 6.97 -11.85
CA THR A 99 10.90 5.82 -11.54
C THR A 99 11.88 5.50 -12.68
N ASN A 100 13.13 5.19 -12.34
CA ASN A 100 14.12 4.64 -13.26
C ASN A 100 14.77 3.39 -12.65
N PRO A 101 14.63 2.19 -13.25
CA PRO A 101 13.87 1.90 -14.47
C PRO A 101 12.37 2.15 -14.29
N PRO A 102 11.57 2.27 -15.37
CA PRO A 102 10.12 2.45 -15.29
C PRO A 102 9.45 1.29 -14.54
N ARG A 103 8.62 1.61 -13.55
CA ARG A 103 7.91 0.61 -12.73
C ARG A 103 6.41 0.82 -12.73
N GLY A 104 5.67 -0.25 -12.42
CA GLY A 104 4.28 -0.18 -11.97
C GLY A 104 4.16 -0.43 -10.47
N GLN A 105 2.95 -0.29 -9.94
CA GLN A 105 2.60 -0.66 -8.58
C GLN A 105 1.23 -1.32 -8.56
N LEU A 106 1.02 -2.23 -7.62
CA LEU A 106 -0.30 -2.73 -7.27
C LEU A 106 -0.41 -2.98 -5.78
N LEU A 107 -1.63 -2.86 -5.27
CA LEU A 107 -1.95 -3.23 -3.92
C LEU A 107 -2.26 -4.72 -3.85
N MET A 108 -1.98 -5.33 -2.70
CA MET A 108 -2.14 -6.74 -2.42
C MET A 108 -3.02 -6.92 -1.18
N SER A 109 -3.65 -8.09 -1.07
CA SER A 109 -4.26 -8.57 0.17
C SER A 109 -3.78 -9.96 0.53
N LEU A 110 -3.72 -10.25 1.82
CA LEU A 110 -3.22 -11.52 2.34
C LEU A 110 -4.37 -12.49 2.66
N TYR A 111 -4.19 -13.76 2.31
CA TYR A 111 -5.15 -14.83 2.53
C TYR A 111 -4.42 -16.05 3.08
N HIS A 112 -5.12 -16.86 3.87
CA HIS A 112 -4.69 -18.21 4.18
C HIS A 112 -4.56 -19.06 2.91
N LEU A 113 -3.82 -20.17 2.99
CA LEU A 113 -3.54 -21.03 1.82
C LEU A 113 -4.79 -21.68 1.21
N ASP A 114 -5.86 -21.80 2.00
CA ASP A 114 -7.19 -22.28 1.57
C ASP A 114 -8.06 -21.17 0.94
N GLY A 115 -7.58 -19.93 0.94
CA GLY A 115 -8.29 -18.76 0.42
C GLY A 115 -9.11 -17.99 1.45
N ALA A 116 -9.14 -18.40 2.73
CA ALA A 116 -9.79 -17.63 3.78
C ALA A 116 -9.05 -16.30 4.02
N GLU A 117 -9.78 -15.27 4.47
CA GLU A 117 -9.22 -13.95 4.75
C GLU A 117 -8.23 -14.00 5.92
N MET A 118 -7.04 -13.42 5.75
CA MET A 118 -6.09 -13.25 6.85
C MET A 118 -6.50 -12.05 7.70
N THR A 119 -7.06 -12.28 8.89
CA THR A 119 -7.68 -11.19 9.69
C THR A 119 -6.71 -10.11 10.19
N SER A 120 -5.40 -10.37 10.15
CA SER A 120 -4.37 -9.35 10.43
C SER A 120 -4.18 -8.35 9.29
N ASP A 121 -4.74 -8.61 8.10
CA ASP A 121 -4.81 -7.63 7.02
C ASP A 121 -5.94 -6.62 7.31
N PRO A 122 -5.62 -5.34 7.58
CA PRO A 122 -6.60 -4.34 7.94
C PRO A 122 -7.60 -4.06 6.81
N ARG A 123 -7.26 -4.36 5.56
CA ARG A 123 -8.20 -4.23 4.44
C ARG A 123 -9.41 -5.16 4.60
N HIS A 124 -9.21 -6.38 5.10
CA HIS A 124 -10.32 -7.30 5.35
C HIS A 124 -11.22 -6.77 6.47
N ALA A 125 -10.65 -6.12 7.48
CA ALA A 125 -11.44 -5.45 8.52
C ALA A 125 -12.32 -4.33 7.93
N LEU A 126 -11.76 -3.47 7.07
CA LEU A 126 -12.53 -2.42 6.39
C LEU A 126 -13.62 -3.01 5.49
N ARG A 127 -13.30 -4.03 4.69
CA ARG A 127 -14.26 -4.69 3.81
C ARG A 127 -15.46 -5.23 4.57
N ARG A 128 -15.24 -5.92 5.71
CA ARG A 128 -16.34 -6.44 6.55
C ARG A 128 -17.28 -5.34 7.03
N GLN A 129 -16.76 -4.15 7.37
CA GLN A 129 -17.60 -3.01 7.77
C GLN A 129 -18.39 -2.44 6.59
N VAL A 130 -17.77 -2.34 5.40
CA VAL A 130 -18.45 -1.90 4.18
C VAL A 130 -19.57 -2.86 3.80
N GLU A 131 -19.33 -4.18 3.88
CA GLU A 131 -20.33 -5.21 3.61
C GLU A 131 -21.47 -5.21 4.63
N ALA A 132 -21.16 -5.01 5.92
CA ALA A 132 -22.18 -4.89 6.96
C ALA A 132 -23.11 -3.69 6.72
N LEU A 133 -22.55 -2.52 6.36
CA LEU A 133 -23.35 -1.36 5.98
C LEU A 133 -24.20 -1.62 4.74
N ALA A 134 -23.62 -2.27 3.72
CA ALA A 134 -24.35 -2.60 2.49
C ALA A 134 -25.52 -3.56 2.74
N ALA A 135 -25.38 -4.50 3.68
CA ALA A 135 -26.46 -5.41 4.09
C ALA A 135 -27.67 -4.66 4.69
N ASP A 136 -27.43 -3.50 5.29
CA ASP A 136 -28.45 -2.59 5.81
C ASP A 136 -28.93 -1.55 4.76
N GLY A 137 -28.46 -1.66 3.51
CA GLY A 137 -28.78 -0.71 2.44
C GLY A 137 -28.03 0.62 2.53
N LEU A 138 -26.95 0.68 3.32
CA LEU A 138 -26.11 1.86 3.50
C LEU A 138 -24.82 1.74 2.68
N TYR A 139 -24.45 2.82 1.98
CA TYR A 139 -23.26 2.85 1.12
C TYR A 139 -22.30 3.95 1.60
N PRO A 140 -21.30 3.62 2.43
CA PRO A 140 -20.40 4.63 2.98
C PRO A 140 -19.56 5.27 1.88
N ALA A 141 -19.44 6.60 1.94
CA ALA A 141 -18.51 7.38 1.12
C ALA A 141 -17.58 8.16 2.06
N GLY A 142 -16.28 8.08 1.80
CA GLY A 142 -15.26 8.81 2.55
C GLY A 142 -14.47 9.72 1.62
N ALA A 143 -14.17 10.91 2.10
CA ALA A 143 -13.16 11.80 1.52
C ALA A 143 -12.14 12.11 2.61
N PHE A 144 -10.88 12.24 2.24
CA PHE A 144 -9.81 12.64 3.13
C PHE A 144 -9.17 13.92 2.61
N GLU A 145 -8.93 14.87 3.52
CA GLU A 145 -8.10 16.05 3.27
C GLU A 145 -6.73 15.76 3.87
N LEU A 146 -5.71 15.73 3.02
CA LEU A 146 -4.33 15.51 3.45
C LEU A 146 -3.62 16.85 3.57
N GLU A 147 -3.35 17.26 4.80
CA GLU A 147 -2.53 18.44 5.09
C GLU A 147 -1.08 18.02 5.31
N PHE A 148 -0.15 18.70 4.66
CA PHE A 148 1.28 18.49 4.84
C PHE A 148 2.06 19.78 4.65
N PHE A 149 3.26 19.84 5.24
CA PHE A 149 4.19 20.93 5.03
C PHE A 149 5.22 20.56 3.98
N LEU A 150 5.45 21.47 3.03
CA LEU A 150 6.68 21.45 2.25
C LEU A 150 7.79 22.09 3.09
N LEU A 151 8.92 21.41 3.20
CA LEU A 151 10.08 21.89 3.95
C LEU A 151 11.11 22.47 2.99
N ALA A 152 11.79 23.54 3.41
CA ALA A 152 12.94 24.06 2.69
C ALA A 152 14.11 23.07 2.78
N ASN A 153 14.94 23.04 1.74
CA ASN A 153 16.20 22.27 1.77
C ASN A 153 17.18 22.89 2.78
N GLU A 154 17.18 24.21 2.91
CA GLU A 154 18.01 24.92 3.87
C GLU A 154 17.41 24.85 5.29
N ARG A 155 18.28 24.64 6.27
CA ARG A 155 17.91 24.72 7.69
C ARG A 155 17.84 26.18 8.15
N ASP A 156 17.13 26.43 9.25
CA ASP A 156 17.15 27.74 9.90
C ASP A 156 18.51 28.03 10.57
N ALA A 157 18.66 29.21 11.15
CA ALA A 157 19.90 29.62 11.83
C ALA A 157 20.26 28.76 13.04
N GLN A 158 19.33 27.95 13.55
CA GLN A 158 19.52 27.00 14.65
C GLN A 158 19.67 25.55 14.15
N GLY A 159 19.75 25.32 12.84
CA GLY A 159 19.88 23.99 12.25
C GLY A 159 18.58 23.17 12.18
N ARG A 160 17.43 23.78 12.47
CA ARG A 160 16.12 23.10 12.42
C ARG A 160 15.54 23.10 11.01
N VAL A 161 14.61 22.17 10.76
CA VAL A 161 13.79 22.21 9.54
C VAL A 161 12.86 23.42 9.59
N GLN A 162 12.57 24.01 8.43
CA GLN A 162 11.69 25.17 8.29
C GLN A 162 10.76 24.98 7.08
N PRO A 163 9.56 25.60 7.08
CA PRO A 163 8.68 25.58 5.92
C PRO A 163 9.36 26.14 4.66
N ALA A 164 9.04 25.57 3.51
CA ALA A 164 9.43 26.11 2.21
C ALA A 164 8.82 27.50 2.01
N ALA A 165 9.55 28.37 1.32
CA ALA A 165 9.01 29.65 0.87
C ALA A 165 7.86 29.42 -0.13
N ALA A 166 6.92 30.36 -0.19
CA ALA A 166 5.84 30.32 -1.16
C ALA A 166 6.39 30.28 -2.58
N VAL A 167 5.85 29.37 -3.40
CA VAL A 167 6.40 29.06 -4.74
C VAL A 167 6.31 30.25 -5.71
N LEU A 168 5.32 31.14 -5.52
CA LEU A 168 5.04 32.23 -6.44
C LEU A 168 5.88 33.49 -6.21
N ASP A 169 6.06 33.89 -4.95
CA ASP A 169 6.67 35.19 -4.58
C ASP A 169 7.87 35.05 -3.64
N GLY A 170 8.22 33.83 -3.22
CA GLY A 170 9.31 33.57 -2.29
C GLY A 170 9.03 34.02 -0.86
N ARG A 171 7.79 34.38 -0.51
CA ARG A 171 7.42 34.79 0.84
C ARG A 171 7.63 33.65 1.82
N ARG A 172 8.33 33.93 2.92
CA ARG A 172 8.50 32.98 4.02
C ARG A 172 7.37 33.14 5.03
N SER A 173 6.81 32.02 5.49
CA SER A 173 5.92 32.06 6.65
C SER A 173 6.73 31.98 7.94
N GLY A 174 6.51 32.93 8.84
CA GLY A 174 7.11 32.95 10.18
C GLY A 174 6.20 32.40 11.28
N LYS A 175 4.98 31.96 10.94
CA LYS A 175 3.96 31.49 11.89
C LYS A 175 3.11 30.37 11.29
N THR A 176 2.33 29.71 12.14
CA THR A 176 1.30 28.77 11.67
C THR A 176 0.18 29.56 11.00
N GLU A 177 -0.11 29.22 9.74
CA GLU A 177 -1.09 29.91 8.88
C GLU A 177 -2.24 28.95 8.57
N VAL A 178 -2.91 28.43 9.60
CA VAL A 178 -4.03 27.48 9.43
C VAL A 178 -5.17 28.20 8.70
N TYR A 179 -5.64 27.63 7.58
CA TYR A 179 -6.70 28.19 6.72
C TYR A 179 -6.42 29.57 6.10
N SER A 180 -5.17 30.05 6.08
CA SER A 180 -4.83 31.31 5.41
C SER A 180 -4.84 31.14 3.89
N VAL A 181 -5.48 32.07 3.16
CA VAL A 181 -5.54 32.13 1.68
C VAL A 181 -4.58 33.19 1.16
#